data_AF-A0A7C7ERW0-F1
#
_entry.id   AF-A0A7C7ERW0-F1
#
_cell.length_a   1.000
_cell.length_b   1.000
_cell.length_c   1.000
_cell.angle_alpha   90.00
_cell.angle_beta   90.00
_cell.angle_gamma   90.00
#
_symmetry.space_group_name_H-M   'P 1'
#
loop_
_entity.id
_entity.type
_entity.pdbx_description
1 polymer ?
#
loop_
_entity_poly.entity_id
_entity_poly.type
_entity_poly.pdbx_seq_one_letter_code
_entity_poly.pdbx_strand_id
1 'polypeptide(L)'
;MYILAQTATFEQEINRSRFICYLYPIQTAEEATGLLRQVRKTHYDATHHCYAYILGETGATARNSDDGEPSGTAGIVIYDVLRKNELTNVLAIVVRYFGGIKLGAGGLIRAYGGTVAKALETAVKLKIEKTVVLTVKVDYAYYGQIEKNLEPFQTEKTFADKVVIKLTVPEHKKTELMRELVNLTGGNIKID
;
A
#
# COMPACT_ATOMS: atom_id res chain seq x y z
N MET A 1 1.10 -5.17 2.96
CA MET A 1 1.11 -3.86 2.29
C MET A 1 0.22 -3.84 1.07
N TYR A 2 -0.48 -2.71 0.88
CA TYR A 2 -1.47 -2.48 -0.16
C TYR A 2 -1.27 -1.10 -0.79
N ILE A 3 -1.78 -0.95 -2.00
CA ILE A 3 -2.00 0.35 -2.66
C ILE A 3 -3.48 0.50 -3.00
N LEU A 4 -3.92 1.70 -3.35
CA LEU A 4 -5.24 1.92 -3.91
C LEU A 4 -5.22 1.68 -5.42
N ALA A 5 -6.22 1.01 -5.96
CA ALA A 5 -6.38 0.83 -7.40
C ALA A 5 -6.79 2.14 -8.10
N GLN A 6 -7.55 2.97 -7.39
CA GLN A 6 -8.17 4.20 -7.88
C GLN A 6 -8.49 5.14 -6.73
N THR A 7 -8.82 6.38 -7.07
CA THR A 7 -9.31 7.35 -6.10
C THR A 7 -10.61 6.87 -5.45
N ALA A 8 -10.73 7.07 -4.14
CA ALA A 8 -11.96 6.85 -3.39
C ALA A 8 -12.33 8.11 -2.60
N THR A 9 -13.64 8.32 -2.42
CA THR A 9 -14.16 9.48 -1.69
C THR A 9 -15.25 9.04 -0.73
N PHE A 10 -15.29 9.66 0.44
CA PHE A 10 -16.35 9.45 1.41
C PHE A 10 -16.66 10.73 2.15
N GLU A 11 -17.93 10.94 2.45
CA GLU A 11 -18.41 12.13 3.13
C GLU A 11 -19.32 11.75 4.29
N GLN A 12 -19.22 12.49 5.40
CA GLN A 12 -20.18 12.42 6.49
C GLN A 12 -20.32 13.74 7.24
N GLU A 13 -21.41 13.88 7.97
CA GLU A 13 -21.64 14.96 8.91
C GLU A 13 -21.55 14.46 10.36
N ILE A 14 -20.84 15.20 11.22
CA ILE A 14 -20.69 14.92 12.65
C ILE A 14 -20.91 16.22 13.41
N ASN A 15 -21.97 16.27 14.22
CA ASN A 15 -22.36 17.48 14.98
C ASN A 15 -22.33 18.74 14.12
N ARG A 16 -23.04 18.70 12.97
CA ARG A 16 -23.11 19.78 11.96
C ARG A 16 -21.82 20.09 11.21
N SER A 17 -20.68 19.53 11.60
CA SER A 17 -19.44 19.67 10.84
C SER A 17 -19.42 18.63 9.73
N ARG A 18 -19.15 19.06 8.50
CA ARG A 18 -19.06 18.19 7.33
C ARG A 18 -17.61 17.79 7.10
N PHE A 19 -17.36 16.50 6.92
CA PHE A 19 -16.06 15.91 6.67
C PHE A 19 -16.08 15.16 5.34
N ILE A 20 -15.17 15.51 4.43
CA ILE A 20 -15.03 14.88 3.12
C ILE A 20 -13.62 14.32 3.02
N CYS A 21 -13.49 13.01 2.95
CA CYS A 21 -12.22 12.33 2.74
C CYS A 21 -12.03 11.98 1.28
N TYR A 22 -10.87 12.37 0.75
CA TYR A 22 -10.35 11.93 -0.54
C TYR A 22 -9.15 11.02 -0.29
N LEU A 23 -9.15 9.87 -0.93
CA LEU A 23 -8.05 8.92 -0.96
C LEU A 23 -7.53 8.81 -2.38
N TYR A 24 -6.26 9.14 -2.58
CA TYR A 24 -5.61 9.10 -3.89
C TYR A 24 -4.47 8.07 -3.90
N PRO A 25 -4.39 7.21 -4.93
CA PRO A 25 -3.12 6.56 -5.26
C PRO A 25 -2.14 7.62 -5.77
N ILE A 26 -0.92 7.60 -5.27
CA ILE A 26 0.16 8.53 -5.66
C ILE A 26 1.49 7.80 -5.74
N GLN A 27 2.41 8.27 -6.58
CA GLN A 27 3.76 7.73 -6.69
C GLN A 27 4.83 8.67 -6.17
N THR A 28 4.53 9.97 -6.06
CA THR A 28 5.50 11.01 -5.71
C THR A 28 4.95 12.04 -4.73
N ALA A 29 5.84 12.77 -4.05
CA ALA A 29 5.45 13.86 -3.16
C ALA A 29 4.92 15.07 -3.94
N GLU A 30 5.38 15.25 -5.17
CA GLU A 30 4.96 16.27 -6.12
C GLU A 30 3.49 16.06 -6.52
N GLU A 31 3.10 14.81 -6.85
CA GLU A 31 1.70 14.44 -7.08
C GLU A 31 0.84 14.75 -5.85
N ALA A 32 1.32 14.40 -4.65
CA ALA A 32 0.60 14.68 -3.42
C ALA A 32 0.33 16.18 -3.23
N THR A 33 1.35 17.00 -3.49
CA THR A 33 1.26 18.46 -3.41
C THR A 33 0.30 19.02 -4.47
N GLY A 34 0.35 18.49 -5.69
CA GLY A 34 -0.55 18.86 -6.78
C GLY A 34 -2.02 18.59 -6.45
N LEU A 35 -2.33 17.37 -5.98
CA LEU A 35 -3.68 16.96 -5.58
C LEU A 35 -4.19 17.77 -4.39
N LEU A 36 -3.36 18.01 -3.37
CA LEU A 36 -3.73 18.87 -2.24
C LEU A 36 -4.10 20.28 -2.70
N ARG A 37 -3.34 20.86 -3.64
CA ARG A 37 -3.65 22.17 -4.22
C ARG A 37 -4.97 22.16 -4.98
N GLN A 38 -5.27 21.09 -5.71
CA GLN A 38 -6.55 20.95 -6.41
C GLN A 38 -7.72 20.88 -5.43
N VAL A 39 -7.63 20.04 -4.39
CA VAL A 39 -8.69 19.91 -3.37
C VAL A 39 -8.90 21.25 -2.65
N ARG A 40 -7.83 21.97 -2.27
CA ARG A 40 -7.92 23.30 -1.67
C ARG A 40 -8.59 24.33 -2.58
N LYS A 41 -8.39 24.24 -3.90
CA LYS A 41 -9.04 25.13 -4.86
C LYS A 41 -10.54 24.81 -4.97
N THR A 42 -10.89 23.52 -5.00
CA THR A 42 -12.28 23.06 -5.05
C THR A 42 -13.05 23.42 -3.78
N HIS A 43 -12.40 23.31 -2.62
CA HIS A 43 -12.96 23.59 -1.29
C HIS A 43 -12.35 24.83 -0.65
N TYR A 44 -12.25 25.92 -1.42
CA TYR A 44 -11.55 27.14 -0.99
C TYR A 44 -12.14 27.79 0.28
N ASP A 45 -13.40 27.49 0.58
CA ASP A 45 -14.19 27.97 1.71
C ASP A 45 -14.23 27.00 2.90
N ALA A 46 -13.59 25.82 2.79
CA ALA A 46 -13.48 24.88 3.90
C ALA A 46 -12.57 25.41 5.01
N THR A 47 -12.86 24.98 6.24
CA THR A 47 -12.12 25.41 7.44
C THR A 47 -10.73 24.81 7.49
N HIS A 48 -10.60 23.52 7.15
CA HIS A 48 -9.33 22.78 7.20
C HIS A 48 -9.24 21.75 6.07
N HIS A 49 -8.01 21.50 5.60
CA HIS A 49 -7.61 20.49 4.62
C HIS A 49 -6.49 19.63 5.21
N CYS A 50 -6.79 18.93 6.30
CA CYS A 50 -5.84 18.06 6.97
C CYS A 50 -5.50 16.89 6.06
N TYR A 51 -4.24 16.43 6.06
CA TYR A 51 -3.83 15.36 5.17
C TYR A 51 -2.72 14.51 5.76
N ALA A 52 -2.56 13.32 5.20
CA ALA A 52 -1.35 12.53 5.33
C ALA A 52 -1.09 11.73 4.06
N TYR A 53 0.18 11.47 3.77
CA TYR A 53 0.58 10.52 2.74
C TYR A 53 1.68 9.58 3.21
N ILE A 54 1.73 8.42 2.58
CA ILE A 54 2.76 7.38 2.74
C ILE A 54 3.25 7.01 1.35
N LEU A 55 4.56 7.02 1.15
CA LEU A 55 5.23 6.73 -0.13
C LEU A 55 6.35 5.70 0.07
N GLY A 56 6.53 4.87 -0.97
CA GLY A 56 7.62 3.92 -1.09
C GLY A 56 7.33 2.55 -0.47
N GLU A 57 8.10 1.55 -0.89
CA GLU A 57 7.86 0.14 -0.54
C GLU A 57 7.96 -0.19 0.94
N THR A 58 8.62 0.66 1.74
CA THR A 58 8.74 0.51 3.20
C THR A 58 7.99 1.60 3.96
N GLY A 59 7.30 2.51 3.25
CA GLY A 59 6.70 3.71 3.83
C GLY A 59 7.73 4.71 4.36
N ALA A 60 8.99 4.65 3.89
CA ALA A 60 10.09 5.48 4.38
C ALA A 60 9.85 6.99 4.21
N THR A 61 9.01 7.38 3.23
CA THR A 61 8.64 8.77 3.02
C THR A 61 7.19 8.96 3.44
N ALA A 62 6.97 9.68 4.54
CA ALA A 62 5.63 9.98 5.02
C ALA A 62 5.55 11.42 5.50
N ARG A 63 4.36 12.01 5.37
CA ARG A 63 4.07 13.36 5.89
C ARG A 63 2.63 13.41 6.36
N ASN A 64 2.38 14.24 7.36
CA ASN A 64 1.04 14.58 7.78
C ASN A 64 0.95 16.07 8.17
N SER A 65 -0.27 16.60 8.20
CA SER A 65 -0.54 17.97 8.60
C SER A 65 -1.94 18.10 9.20
N ASP A 66 -2.03 18.79 10.33
CA ASP A 66 -3.29 19.17 10.97
C ASP A 66 -3.95 20.40 10.32
N ASP A 67 -3.29 21.10 9.38
CA ASP A 67 -3.82 22.27 8.66
C ASP A 67 -4.61 23.30 9.52
N GLY A 68 -4.09 23.61 10.71
CA GLY A 68 -4.70 24.56 11.64
C GLY A 68 -5.68 23.97 12.64
N GLU A 69 -6.01 22.67 12.54
CA GLU A 69 -6.62 21.94 13.66
C GLU A 69 -5.66 21.89 14.87
N PRO A 70 -6.19 21.64 16.09
CA PRO A 70 -5.33 21.38 17.24
C PRO A 70 -4.32 20.27 16.95
N SER A 71 -3.07 20.51 17.37
CA SER A 71 -1.95 19.60 17.10
C SER A 71 -2.25 18.17 17.52
N GLY A 72 -2.00 17.23 16.61
CA GLY A 72 -2.16 15.80 16.85
C GLY A 72 -3.61 15.29 16.77
N THR A 73 -4.56 16.10 16.31
CA THR A 73 -5.98 15.70 16.25
C THR A 73 -6.47 15.28 14.88
N ALA A 74 -5.72 15.55 13.81
CA ALA A 74 -6.13 15.28 12.43
C ALA A 74 -5.04 14.57 11.61
N GLY A 75 -3.93 15.24 11.28
CA GLY A 75 -2.90 14.75 10.37
C GLY A 75 -2.31 13.41 10.82
N ILE A 76 -1.82 13.34 12.07
CA ILE A 76 -1.27 12.09 12.60
C ILE A 76 -2.32 10.98 12.69
N VAL A 77 -3.58 11.33 12.95
CA VAL A 77 -4.70 10.38 13.01
C VAL A 77 -4.98 9.80 11.63
N ILE A 78 -5.01 10.63 10.59
CA ILE A 78 -5.15 10.21 9.19
C ILE A 78 -4.00 9.24 8.83
N TYR A 79 -2.75 9.62 9.15
CA TYR A 79 -1.57 8.79 8.92
C TYR A 79 -1.68 7.41 9.60
N ASP A 80 -2.07 7.39 10.87
CA ASP A 80 -2.18 6.15 11.64
C ASP A 80 -3.24 5.21 11.06
N VAL A 81 -4.35 5.71 10.54
CA VAL A 81 -5.36 4.88 9.86
C VAL A 81 -4.79 4.26 8.59
N LEU A 82 -4.09 5.05 7.75
CA LEU A 82 -3.44 4.53 6.55
C LEU A 82 -2.40 3.45 6.88
N ARG A 83 -1.55 3.72 7.88
CA ARG A 83 -0.49 2.80 8.32
C ARG A 83 -1.05 1.51 8.89
N LYS A 84 -2.08 1.58 9.75
CA LYS A 84 -2.75 0.39 10.32
C LYS A 84 -3.41 -0.48 9.25
N ASN A 85 -3.80 0.10 8.13
CA ASN A 85 -4.32 -0.61 6.95
C ASN A 85 -3.21 -1.08 6.00
N GLU A 86 -1.94 -0.96 6.40
CA GLU A 86 -0.75 -1.32 5.62
C GLU A 86 -0.70 -0.66 4.23
N LEU A 87 -1.24 0.55 4.09
CA LEU A 87 -1.24 1.25 2.82
C LEU A 87 0.07 1.99 2.60
N THR A 88 0.52 1.98 1.34
CA THR A 88 1.59 2.85 0.84
C THR A 88 1.17 3.42 -0.51
N ASN A 89 1.96 4.36 -1.05
CA ASN A 89 1.68 5.07 -2.30
C ASN A 89 0.26 5.67 -2.29
N VAL A 90 -0.05 6.33 -1.17
CA VAL A 90 -1.40 6.83 -0.88
C VAL A 90 -1.33 8.22 -0.25
N LEU A 91 -2.26 9.08 -0.64
CA LEU A 91 -2.58 10.36 -0.01
C LEU A 91 -4.02 10.32 0.49
N ALA A 92 -4.23 10.70 1.74
CA ALA A 92 -5.54 11.00 2.28
C ALA A 92 -5.63 12.50 2.59
N ILE A 93 -6.66 13.16 2.08
CA ILE A 93 -7.01 14.55 2.43
C ILE A 93 -8.40 14.51 3.04
N VAL A 94 -8.56 15.09 4.24
CA VAL A 94 -9.85 15.27 4.88
C VAL A 94 -10.16 16.76 4.92
N VAL A 95 -11.15 17.16 4.13
CA VAL A 95 -11.71 18.50 4.10
C VAL A 95 -12.74 18.60 5.21
N ARG A 96 -12.66 19.64 6.02
CA ARG A 96 -13.63 19.92 7.08
C ARG A 96 -14.27 21.29 6.90
N TYR A 97 -15.60 21.30 6.92
CA TYR A 97 -16.40 22.51 7.12
C TYR A 97 -16.90 22.55 8.56
N PHE A 98 -16.55 23.60 9.30
CA PHE A 98 -16.98 23.75 10.69
C PHE A 98 -18.47 24.07 10.81
N GLY A 99 -19.19 23.27 11.60
CA GLY A 99 -20.64 23.37 11.78
C GLY A 99 -21.13 24.23 12.96
N GLY A 100 -20.25 25.01 13.59
CA GLY A 100 -20.60 25.81 14.77
C GLY A 100 -20.52 25.06 16.11
N ILE A 101 -20.41 23.72 16.11
CA ILE A 101 -20.29 22.91 17.33
C ILE A 101 -18.85 22.39 17.48
N LYS A 102 -18.19 22.75 18.59
CA LYS A 102 -16.85 22.27 18.91
C LYS A 102 -16.89 20.79 19.31
N LEU A 103 -16.04 19.98 18.67
CA LEU A 103 -15.93 18.54 18.93
C LEU A 103 -14.99 18.18 20.10
N GLY A 104 -14.11 19.10 20.49
CA GLY A 104 -12.98 18.82 21.39
C GLY A 104 -11.95 17.87 20.76
N ALA A 105 -10.78 17.73 21.39
CA ALA A 105 -9.67 16.94 20.83
C ALA A 105 -10.05 15.48 20.55
N GLY A 106 -10.68 14.80 21.51
CA GLY A 106 -11.12 13.41 21.34
C GLY A 106 -12.21 13.25 20.27
N GLY A 107 -13.09 14.24 20.10
CA GLY A 107 -14.09 14.24 19.04
C GLY A 107 -13.47 14.41 17.66
N LEU A 108 -12.47 15.28 17.51
CA LEU A 108 -11.72 15.46 16.27
C LEU A 108 -10.97 14.19 15.87
N ILE A 109 -10.26 13.57 16.82
CA ILE A 109 -9.54 12.31 16.57
C ILE A 109 -10.50 11.25 16.03
N ARG A 110 -11.67 11.09 16.66
CA ARG A 110 -12.69 10.12 16.18
C ARG A 110 -13.28 10.52 14.82
N ALA A 111 -13.51 11.81 14.58
CA ALA A 111 -14.07 12.30 13.33
C ALA A 111 -13.10 12.09 12.15
N TYR A 112 -11.85 12.54 12.26
CA TYR A 112 -10.84 12.36 11.22
C TYR A 112 -10.55 10.88 10.97
N GLY A 113 -10.23 10.12 12.03
CA GLY A 113 -9.93 8.70 11.91
C GLY A 113 -11.11 7.89 11.35
N GLY A 114 -12.32 8.16 11.84
CA GLY A 114 -13.53 7.49 11.38
C GLY A 114 -13.89 7.82 9.93
N THR A 115 -13.66 9.05 9.48
CA THR A 115 -13.92 9.44 8.07
C THR A 115 -12.97 8.71 7.12
N VAL A 116 -11.67 8.66 7.45
CA VAL A 116 -10.68 7.92 6.64
C VAL A 116 -10.98 6.42 6.64
N ALA A 117 -11.34 5.85 7.80
CA ALA A 117 -11.68 4.43 7.91
C ALA A 117 -12.87 4.08 7.01
N LYS A 118 -13.94 4.87 7.03
CA LYS A 118 -15.10 4.69 6.15
C LYS A 118 -14.76 4.88 4.67
N ALA A 119 -13.89 5.83 4.33
CA ALA A 119 -13.39 5.98 2.96
C ALA A 119 -12.63 4.73 2.49
N LEU A 120 -11.91 4.06 3.39
CA LEU A 120 -11.19 2.83 3.09
C LEU A 120 -12.07 1.60 2.94
N GLU A 121 -13.30 1.61 3.46
CA GLU A 121 -14.28 0.54 3.26
C GLU A 121 -14.79 0.51 1.81
N THR A 122 -14.88 1.67 1.16
CA THR A 122 -15.32 1.79 -0.24
C THR A 122 -14.16 1.75 -1.25
N ALA A 123 -12.91 1.79 -0.78
CA ALA A 123 -11.73 1.82 -1.63
C ALA A 123 -11.32 0.42 -2.12
N VAL A 124 -11.01 0.30 -3.41
CA VAL A 124 -10.43 -0.92 -3.99
C VAL A 124 -8.93 -0.95 -3.68
N LYS A 125 -8.50 -1.94 -2.90
CA LYS A 125 -7.11 -2.13 -2.48
C LYS A 125 -6.45 -3.26 -3.28
N LEU A 126 -5.23 -3.02 -3.77
CA LEU A 126 -4.40 -4.03 -4.42
C LEU A 126 -3.28 -4.43 -3.47
N LYS A 127 -3.10 -5.73 -3.27
CA LYS A 127 -2.02 -6.26 -2.44
C LYS A 127 -0.71 -6.14 -3.19
N ILE A 128 0.31 -5.55 -2.55
CA ILE A 128 1.68 -5.62 -3.07
C ILE A 128 2.24 -6.97 -2.63
N GLU A 129 2.67 -7.77 -3.61
CA GLU A 129 3.40 -9.01 -3.36
C GLU A 129 4.87 -8.81 -3.71
N LYS A 130 5.76 -8.96 -2.72
CA LYS A 130 7.20 -8.94 -2.95
C LYS A 130 7.61 -10.23 -3.63
N THR A 131 8.35 -10.10 -4.73
CA THR A 131 8.92 -11.23 -5.46
C THR A 131 10.44 -11.22 -5.39
N VAL A 132 11.03 -12.40 -5.41
CA VAL A 132 12.47 -12.62 -5.49
C VAL A 132 12.78 -13.53 -6.67
N VAL A 133 13.96 -13.35 -7.26
CA VAL A 133 14.45 -14.23 -8.33
C VAL A 133 15.36 -15.28 -7.71
N LEU A 134 15.04 -16.54 -7.94
CA LEU A 134 15.91 -17.68 -7.64
C LEU A 134 16.56 -18.17 -8.92
N THR A 135 17.85 -18.50 -8.86
CA THR A 135 18.56 -19.15 -9.96
C THR A 135 18.77 -20.61 -9.63
N VAL A 136 18.02 -21.48 -10.32
CA VAL A 136 18.11 -22.92 -10.20
C VAL A 136 19.02 -23.47 -11.30
N LYS A 137 20.00 -24.31 -10.94
CA LYS A 137 20.87 -25.01 -11.88
C LYS A 137 20.77 -26.51 -11.63
N VAL A 138 20.45 -27.27 -12.68
CA VAL A 138 20.20 -28.70 -12.57
C VAL A 138 20.60 -29.45 -13.84
N ASP A 139 20.97 -30.72 -13.69
CA ASP A 139 21.18 -31.62 -14.82
C ASP A 139 19.86 -31.98 -15.51
N TYR A 140 19.92 -32.24 -16.82
CA TYR A 140 18.75 -32.56 -17.66
C TYR A 140 17.91 -33.73 -17.12
N ALA A 141 18.54 -34.69 -16.41
CA ALA A 141 17.86 -35.83 -15.82
C ALA A 141 16.74 -35.44 -14.82
N TYR A 142 16.87 -34.30 -14.15
CA TYR A 142 15.89 -33.83 -13.17
C TYR A 142 14.99 -32.71 -13.70
N TYR A 143 15.32 -32.14 -14.87
CA TYR A 143 14.60 -30.98 -15.42
C TYR A 143 13.10 -31.22 -15.53
N GLY A 144 12.68 -32.35 -16.12
CA GLY A 144 11.26 -32.65 -16.34
C GLY A 144 10.46 -32.84 -15.04
N GLN A 145 11.11 -33.24 -13.94
CA GLN A 145 10.47 -33.35 -12.63
C GLN A 145 10.35 -31.98 -11.97
N ILE A 146 11.40 -31.15 -12.06
CA ILE A 146 11.39 -29.79 -11.52
C ILE A 146 10.37 -28.92 -12.25
N GLU A 147 10.36 -28.93 -13.58
CA GLU A 147 9.52 -28.05 -14.40
C GLU A 147 8.03 -28.11 -14.01
N LYS A 148 7.52 -29.30 -13.70
CA LYS A 148 6.13 -29.52 -13.25
C LYS A 148 5.80 -28.83 -11.92
N ASN A 149 6.81 -28.56 -11.10
CA ASN A 149 6.66 -27.93 -9.79
C ASN A 149 6.97 -26.42 -9.84
N LEU A 150 7.23 -25.86 -11.03
CA LEU A 150 7.50 -24.44 -11.22
C LEU A 150 6.25 -23.64 -11.59
N GLU A 151 5.14 -24.27 -11.95
CA GLU A 151 3.87 -23.56 -12.16
C GLU A 151 3.28 -23.13 -10.80
N PRO A 152 2.69 -21.92 -10.67
CA PRO A 152 2.41 -20.92 -11.71
C PRO A 152 3.50 -19.83 -11.84
N PHE A 153 4.73 -20.08 -11.39
CA PHE A 153 5.77 -19.04 -11.35
C PHE A 153 6.32 -18.70 -12.74
N GLN A 154 6.70 -17.43 -12.92
CA GLN A 154 7.37 -17.00 -14.14
C GLN A 154 8.79 -17.58 -14.20
N THR A 155 9.15 -18.16 -15.35
CA THR A 155 10.46 -18.79 -15.58
C THR A 155 11.14 -18.26 -16.84
N GLU A 156 12.45 -18.06 -16.75
CA GLU A 156 13.34 -17.93 -17.91
C GLU A 156 14.33 -19.10 -17.88
N LYS A 157 14.50 -19.79 -19.02
CA LYS A 157 15.25 -21.03 -19.10
C LYS A 157 16.40 -20.90 -20.09
N THR A 158 17.57 -21.37 -19.70
CA THR A 158 18.74 -21.49 -20.57
C THR A 158 19.22 -22.94 -20.55
N PHE A 159 19.37 -23.50 -21.74
CA PHE A 159 19.79 -24.88 -21.96
C PHE A 159 21.22 -24.86 -22.51
N ALA A 160 22.17 -25.30 -21.69
CA ALA A 160 23.59 -25.45 -22.06
C ALA A 160 24.07 -26.81 -21.51
N ASP A 161 25.27 -26.89 -20.93
CA ASP A 161 25.78 -28.10 -20.27
C ASP A 161 24.86 -28.57 -19.12
N LYS A 162 24.21 -27.61 -18.45
CA LYS A 162 23.13 -27.81 -17.48
C LYS A 162 21.94 -26.93 -17.82
N VAL A 163 20.78 -27.25 -17.26
CA VAL A 163 19.60 -26.38 -17.34
C VAL A 163 19.70 -25.33 -16.24
N VAL A 164 19.61 -24.05 -16.64
CA VAL A 164 19.54 -22.92 -15.73
C VAL A 164 18.15 -22.31 -15.82
N ILE A 165 17.47 -22.16 -14.70
CA ILE A 165 16.12 -21.61 -14.61
C ILE A 165 16.15 -20.43 -13.65
N LYS A 166 15.84 -19.24 -14.15
CA LYS A 166 15.52 -18.09 -13.31
C LYS A 166 14.04 -18.11 -13.00
N LEU A 167 13.69 -18.12 -11.72
CA LEU A 167 12.34 -18.29 -11.23
C LEU A 167 11.96 -17.06 -10.41
N THR A 168 10.92 -16.34 -10.83
CA THR A 168 10.37 -15.24 -10.04
C THR A 168 9.28 -15.78 -9.12
N VAL A 169 9.51 -15.71 -7.80
CA VAL A 169 8.61 -16.27 -6.79
C VAL A 169 8.20 -15.24 -5.76
N PRO A 170 6.99 -15.33 -5.20
CA PRO A 170 6.65 -14.59 -3.99
C PRO A 170 7.66 -14.91 -2.87
N GLU A 171 8.20 -13.87 -2.23
CA GLU A 171 9.26 -13.99 -1.22
C GLU A 171 8.88 -14.96 -0.10
N HIS A 172 7.61 -14.96 0.32
CA HIS A 172 7.09 -15.84 1.36
C HIS A 172 7.04 -17.33 0.96
N LYS A 173 7.07 -17.67 -0.34
CA LYS A 173 7.10 -19.05 -0.85
C LYS A 173 8.52 -19.56 -1.10
N LYS A 174 9.54 -18.69 -1.06
CA LYS A 174 10.93 -19.03 -1.39
C LYS A 174 11.43 -20.27 -0.63
N THR A 175 11.33 -20.25 0.70
CA THR A 175 11.94 -21.29 1.55
C THR A 175 11.28 -22.66 1.37
N GLU A 176 9.96 -22.68 1.22
CA GLU A 176 9.19 -23.90 0.97
C GLU A 176 9.56 -24.49 -0.38
N LEU A 177 9.52 -23.69 -1.44
CA LEU A 177 9.86 -24.15 -2.78
C LEU A 177 11.31 -24.64 -2.88
N MET A 178 12.27 -23.93 -2.27
CA MET A 178 13.67 -24.36 -2.23
C MET A 178 13.79 -25.77 -1.61
N ARG A 179 13.07 -26.03 -0.52
CA ARG A 179 13.07 -27.33 0.14
C ARG A 179 12.46 -28.42 -0.76
N GLU A 180 11.34 -28.13 -1.41
CA GLU A 180 10.70 -29.06 -2.34
C GLU A 180 11.62 -29.42 -3.50
N LEU A 181 12.26 -28.43 -4.13
CA LEU A 181 13.19 -28.64 -5.24
C LEU A 181 14.41 -29.46 -4.84
N VAL A 182 14.96 -29.23 -3.64
CA VAL A 182 16.06 -30.04 -3.07
C VAL A 182 15.62 -31.49 -2.84
N ASN A 183 14.43 -31.71 -2.30
CA ASN A 183 13.90 -33.06 -2.07
C ASN A 183 13.66 -33.82 -3.39
N LEU A 184 13.14 -33.16 -4.42
CA LEU A 184 12.85 -33.76 -5.72
C LEU A 184 14.11 -34.27 -6.43
N THR A 185 15.25 -33.61 -6.22
CA THR A 185 16.53 -34.01 -6.83
C THR A 185 17.42 -34.84 -5.91
N GLY A 186 16.95 -35.15 -4.70
CA GLY A 186 17.78 -35.77 -3.66
C GLY A 186 19.04 -34.96 -3.33
N GLY A 187 18.96 -33.63 -3.43
CA GLY A 187 20.09 -32.71 -3.25
C GLY A 187 20.92 -32.41 -4.49
N ASN A 188 20.63 -33.03 -5.64
CA ASN A 188 21.35 -32.78 -6.91
C ASN A 188 20.83 -31.52 -7.63
N ILE A 189 20.83 -30.40 -6.93
CA ILE A 189 20.39 -29.10 -7.45
C ILE A 189 21.22 -27.99 -6.80
N LYS A 190 21.49 -26.93 -7.56
CA LYS A 190 22.07 -25.70 -7.02
C LYS A 190 21.04 -24.58 -7.13
N ILE A 191 20.80 -23.85 -6.04
CA ILE A 191 19.87 -22.72 -5.98
C ILE A 191 20.62 -21.52 -5.41
N ASP A 192 20.71 -20.45 -6.18
CA ASP A 192 21.29 -19.14 -5.78
C ASP A 192 20.19 -18.09 -5.63
#